data_AF-A0AAN3MSL7-F1
#
_entry.id   AF-A0AAN3MSL7-F1
#
_cell.length_a   1.000
_cell.length_b   1.000
_cell.length_c   1.000
_cell.angle_alpha   90.00
_cell.angle_beta   90.00
_cell.angle_gamma   90.00
#
_symmetry.space_group_name_H-M   'P 1'
#
loop_
_entity.id
_entity.type
_entity.pdbx_description
1 polymer ?
#
loop_
_entity_poly.entity_id
_entity_poly.type
_entity_poly.pdbx_seq_one_letter_code
_entity_poly.pdbx_strand_id
1 'polypeptide(L)'
;MTTITKERIELFIKNPLENGLTRGEQMELARIALASLERELIRHEHAKWSDSTFGCVGPIGPLKHLSKEALEAAAEPDDLSEWADMHFLLWDAQRRAGISDAEITAAMEDKLKINMERQWPEPKDGEPRLHIKEPGNSPVIPDGLSTVCAEAYQVVGVMADALGVFGDAAVQKVLDNLSQQKLVHRDVLPFSLPVTPDGWISCSELMPDKLIPVMVMYEDGEMWSAMWNGNRWDDGTEYPDPHSVTHWREMPAAPQQEVK
;
A
#
# COMPACT_ATOMS: atom_id res chain seq x y z
N MET A 1 -4.08 30.60 14.81
CA MET A 1 -2.84 31.11 14.19
C MET A 1 -3.20 31.56 12.79
N THR A 2 -2.84 32.78 12.38
CA THR A 2 -3.02 33.23 10.99
C THR A 2 -1.86 32.69 10.17
N THR A 3 -2.10 31.64 9.39
CA THR A 3 -1.09 31.04 8.50
C THR A 3 -0.97 31.92 7.25
N ILE A 4 0.24 32.41 6.96
CA ILE A 4 0.51 33.10 5.69
C ILE A 4 0.37 32.09 4.53
N THR A 5 -0.40 32.41 3.49
CA THR A 5 -0.68 31.49 2.37
C THR A 5 0.29 31.68 1.21
N LYS A 6 0.37 30.68 0.31
CA LYS A 6 1.16 30.75 -0.93
C LYS A 6 0.74 31.95 -1.77
N GLU A 7 -0.57 32.15 -1.97
CA GLU A 7 -1.13 33.25 -2.78
C GLU A 7 -0.78 34.60 -2.18
N ARG A 8 -0.77 34.71 -0.85
CA ARG A 8 -0.39 35.94 -0.15
C ARG A 8 1.09 36.28 -0.37
N ILE A 9 1.96 35.27 -0.31
CA ILE A 9 3.39 35.43 -0.61
C ILE A 9 3.60 35.79 -2.08
N GLU A 10 2.90 35.13 -3.01
CA GLU A 10 2.97 35.45 -4.44
C GLU A 10 2.54 36.88 -4.74
N LEU A 11 1.46 37.36 -4.09
CA LEU A 11 0.98 38.73 -4.26
C LEU A 11 2.00 39.75 -3.74
N PHE A 12 2.63 39.47 -2.60
CA PHE A 12 3.74 40.27 -2.08
C PHE A 12 4.94 40.27 -3.06
N ILE A 13 5.33 39.12 -3.60
CA ILE A 13 6.46 39.02 -4.55
C ILE A 13 6.15 39.80 -5.84
N LYS A 14 4.92 39.72 -6.35
CA LYS A 14 4.51 40.43 -7.58
C LYS A 14 4.48 41.95 -7.40
N ASN A 15 3.97 42.44 -6.26
CA ASN A 15 3.76 43.88 -6.01
C ASN A 15 4.11 44.26 -4.56
N PRO A 16 5.40 44.26 -4.16
CA PRO A 16 5.81 44.32 -2.75
C PRO A 16 5.50 45.66 -2.06
N LEU A 17 5.42 46.75 -2.82
CA LEU A 17 5.11 48.08 -2.29
C LEU A 17 3.61 48.24 -1.94
N GLU A 18 2.73 47.64 -2.75
CA GLU A 18 1.28 47.72 -2.56
C GLU A 18 0.77 46.61 -1.64
N ASN A 19 1.48 45.48 -1.59
CA ASN A 19 1.04 44.26 -0.90
C ASN A 19 1.99 43.87 0.24
N GLY A 20 2.56 44.86 0.93
CA GLY A 20 3.50 44.66 2.03
C GLY A 20 2.98 43.69 3.10
N LEU A 21 3.90 42.92 3.69
CA LEU A 21 3.58 41.97 4.74
C LEU A 21 3.47 42.67 6.10
N THR A 22 2.45 42.32 6.87
CA THR A 22 2.33 42.71 8.28
C THR A 22 3.48 42.11 9.11
N ARG A 23 3.75 42.66 10.29
CA ARG A 23 4.77 42.10 11.20
C ARG A 23 4.51 40.62 11.54
N GLY A 24 3.25 40.24 11.68
CA GLY A 24 2.87 38.84 11.93
C GLY A 24 3.22 37.93 10.76
N GLU A 25 2.88 38.33 9.54
CA GLU A 25 3.23 37.62 8.30
C GLU A 25 4.75 37.53 8.09
N GLN A 26 5.49 38.59 8.38
CA GLN A 26 6.96 38.59 8.29
C GLN A 26 7.59 37.58 9.26
N MET A 27 7.12 37.55 10.52
CA MET A 27 7.59 36.59 11.51
C MET A 27 7.29 35.15 11.09
N GLU A 28 6.12 34.91 10.50
CA GLU A 28 5.74 33.59 10.04
C GLU A 28 6.54 33.14 8.81
N LEU A 29 6.71 34.03 7.83
CA LEU A 29 7.57 33.78 6.69
C LEU A 29 9.01 33.46 7.12
N ALA A 30 9.54 34.19 8.11
CA ALA A 30 10.88 33.93 8.65
C ALA A 30 11.00 32.55 9.31
N ARG A 31 9.96 32.09 10.04
CA ARG A 31 9.94 30.75 10.63
C ARG A 31 9.92 29.65 9.56
N ILE A 32 9.06 29.81 8.55
CA ILE A 32 8.97 28.87 7.42
C ILE A 32 10.30 28.81 6.67
N ALA A 33 10.90 29.97 6.39
CA ALA A 33 12.20 30.06 5.73
C ALA A 33 13.31 29.38 6.55
N LEU A 34 13.34 29.60 7.87
CA LEU A 34 14.31 28.96 8.75
C LEU A 34 14.19 27.43 8.73
N ALA A 35 12.97 26.89 8.90
CA ALA A 35 12.74 25.45 8.86
C ALA A 35 13.10 24.84 7.48
N SER A 36 12.83 25.56 6.39
CA SER A 36 13.23 25.15 5.04
C SER A 36 14.75 25.08 4.88
N LEU A 37 15.47 26.10 5.36
CA LEU A 37 16.94 26.15 5.31
C LEU A 37 17.59 25.07 6.16
N GLU A 38 17.05 24.76 7.35
CA GLU A 38 17.52 23.67 8.20
C GLU A 38 17.37 22.31 7.50
N ARG A 39 16.23 22.07 6.85
CA ARG A 39 15.99 20.82 6.11
C ARG A 39 16.89 20.70 4.88
N GLU A 40 17.17 21.81 4.19
CA GLU A 40 18.09 21.81 3.04
C GLU A 40 19.53 21.57 3.45
N LEU A 41 19.96 22.11 4.60
CA LEU A 41 21.29 21.83 5.16
C LEU A 41 21.46 20.33 5.43
N ILE A 42 20.49 19.70 6.10
CA ILE A 42 20.50 18.26 6.37
C ILE A 42 20.60 17.46 5.06
N ARG A 43 19.82 17.83 4.04
CA ARG A 43 19.85 17.18 2.73
C ARG A 43 21.22 17.28 2.06
N HIS A 44 21.85 18.45 2.11
CA HIS A 44 23.20 18.66 1.57
C HIS A 44 24.28 17.88 2.32
N GLU A 45 24.24 17.87 3.66
CA GLU A 45 25.18 17.10 4.48
C GLU A 45 25.04 15.60 4.22
N HIS A 46 23.79 15.10 4.17
CA HIS A 46 23.49 13.72 3.80
C HIS A 46 24.02 13.38 2.41
N ALA A 47 23.78 14.22 1.40
CA ALA A 47 24.27 14.02 0.04
C ALA A 47 25.81 13.92 0.00
N LYS A 48 26.50 14.83 0.70
CA LYS A 48 27.97 14.83 0.80
C LYS A 48 28.50 13.55 1.45
N TRP A 49 27.89 13.12 2.55
CA TRP A 49 28.25 11.88 3.22
C TRP A 49 27.99 10.65 2.34
N SER A 50 26.84 10.59 1.69
CA SER A 50 26.45 9.51 0.78
C SER A 50 27.40 9.40 -0.41
N ASP A 51 27.78 10.53 -1.01
CA ASP A 51 28.77 10.56 -2.09
C ASP A 51 30.14 10.08 -1.62
N SER A 52 30.58 10.47 -0.41
CA SER A 52 31.86 10.00 0.14
C SER A 52 31.86 8.52 0.50
N THR A 53 30.71 7.97 0.92
CA THR A 53 30.60 6.60 1.45
C THR A 53 30.34 5.59 0.34
N PHE A 54 29.43 5.91 -0.59
CA PHE A 54 28.95 4.99 -1.62
C PHE A 54 29.46 5.33 -3.02
N GLY A 55 30.06 6.51 -3.22
CA GLY A 55 30.59 6.95 -4.50
C GLY A 55 29.53 7.33 -5.54
N CYS A 56 29.95 7.31 -6.81
CA CYS A 56 29.12 7.69 -7.95
C CYS A 56 28.22 6.53 -8.39
N VAL A 57 27.18 6.25 -7.60
CA VAL A 57 26.14 5.26 -7.90
C VAL A 57 24.84 5.93 -8.36
N GLY A 58 24.05 5.20 -9.15
CA GLY A 58 22.75 5.66 -9.64
C GLY A 58 21.62 5.49 -8.62
N PRO A 59 20.38 5.89 -8.96
CA PRO A 59 19.25 5.98 -8.03
C PRO A 59 18.67 4.61 -7.61
N ILE A 60 18.98 3.53 -8.34
CA ILE A 60 18.36 2.21 -8.14
C ILE A 60 18.70 1.59 -6.78
N GLY A 61 19.94 1.76 -6.31
CA GLY A 61 20.37 1.24 -5.00
C GLY A 61 19.53 1.81 -3.85
N PRO A 62 19.50 3.15 -3.70
CA PRO A 62 18.65 3.81 -2.70
C PRO A 62 17.17 3.45 -2.82
N LEU A 63 16.60 3.31 -4.02
CA LEU A 63 15.20 2.89 -4.20
C LEU A 63 14.92 1.46 -3.73
N LYS A 64 15.85 0.53 -3.98
CA LYS A 64 15.75 -0.83 -3.45
C LYS A 64 15.84 -0.84 -1.92
N HIS A 65 16.69 0.01 -1.36
CA HIS A 65 16.82 0.16 0.09
C HIS A 65 15.55 0.76 0.70
N LEU A 66 14.98 1.79 0.08
CA LEU A 66 13.74 2.44 0.51
C LEU A 66 12.59 1.44 0.65
N SER A 67 12.56 0.40 -0.18
CA SER A 67 11.55 -0.67 -0.08
C SER A 67 11.67 -1.49 1.21
N LYS A 68 12.87 -1.60 1.79
CA LYS A 68 13.12 -2.27 3.07
C LYS A 68 12.75 -1.36 4.24
N GLU A 69 13.23 -0.11 4.25
CA GLU A 69 12.87 0.86 5.29
C GLU A 69 11.36 1.10 5.37
N ALA A 70 10.64 1.01 4.24
CA ALA A 70 9.19 1.10 4.25
C ALA A 70 8.52 -0.06 5.00
N LEU A 71 9.13 -1.26 5.02
CA LEU A 71 8.65 -2.40 5.80
C LEU A 71 9.03 -2.25 7.28
N GLU A 72 10.21 -1.73 7.57
CA GLU A 72 10.68 -1.46 8.94
C GLU A 72 9.81 -0.37 9.59
N ALA A 73 9.57 0.75 8.90
CA ALA A 73 8.62 1.80 9.32
C ALA A 73 7.17 1.29 9.47
N ALA A 74 6.74 0.33 8.66
CA ALA A 74 5.41 -0.27 8.80
C ALA A 74 5.30 -1.19 10.03
N ALA A 75 6.40 -1.85 10.42
CA ALA A 75 6.46 -2.67 11.63
C ALA A 75 6.57 -1.84 12.91
N GLU A 76 7.29 -0.71 12.85
CA GLU A 76 7.54 0.18 13.99
C GLU A 76 7.16 1.64 13.66
N PRO A 77 5.86 1.95 13.44
CA PRO A 77 5.44 3.27 12.95
C PRO A 77 5.72 4.42 13.93
N ASP A 78 5.92 4.11 15.20
CA ASP A 78 6.29 5.08 16.25
C ASP A 78 7.80 5.38 16.28
N ASP A 79 8.64 4.62 15.57
CA ASP A 79 10.06 4.91 15.47
C ASP A 79 10.36 5.95 14.38
N LEU A 80 10.77 7.15 14.81
CA LEU A 80 11.10 8.24 13.90
C LEU A 80 12.37 7.99 13.07
N SER A 81 13.26 7.06 13.47
CA SER A 81 14.45 6.70 12.66
C SER A 81 14.03 6.19 11.30
N GLU A 82 13.10 5.24 11.27
CA GLU A 82 12.66 4.56 10.05
C GLU A 82 12.05 5.54 9.04
N TRP A 83 11.30 6.53 9.54
CA TRP A 83 10.80 7.63 8.70
C TRP A 83 11.92 8.53 8.17
N ALA A 84 12.95 8.79 8.98
CA ALA A 84 14.11 9.56 8.56
C ALA A 84 14.91 8.83 7.48
N ASP A 85 15.10 7.52 7.61
CA ASP A 85 15.78 6.69 6.62
C ASP A 85 15.03 6.68 5.28
N MET A 86 13.69 6.57 5.30
CA MET A 86 12.88 6.75 4.09
C MET A 86 13.12 8.12 3.43
N HIS A 87 13.17 9.20 4.21
CA HIS A 87 13.45 10.54 3.69
C HIS A 87 14.84 10.65 3.07
N PHE A 88 15.87 10.14 3.75
CA PHE A 88 17.24 10.15 3.26
C PHE A 88 17.37 9.38 1.95
N LEU A 89 16.81 8.17 1.87
CA LEU A 89 16.88 7.34 0.68
C LEU A 89 16.10 7.92 -0.50
N LEU A 90 14.94 8.53 -0.24
CA LEU A 90 14.15 9.19 -1.28
C LEU A 90 14.91 10.40 -1.86
N TRP A 91 15.48 11.26 -0.99
CA TRP A 91 16.32 12.37 -1.44
C TRP A 91 17.56 11.88 -2.19
N ASP A 92 18.17 10.80 -1.70
CA ASP A 92 19.35 10.21 -2.31
C ASP A 92 19.06 9.73 -3.74
N ALA A 93 17.97 8.97 -3.90
CA ALA A 93 17.48 8.53 -5.20
C ALA A 93 17.15 9.71 -6.12
N GLN A 94 16.40 10.70 -5.64
CA GLN A 94 15.96 11.84 -6.44
C GLN A 94 17.15 12.63 -6.99
N ARG A 95 18.12 12.99 -6.15
CA ARG A 95 19.30 13.74 -6.61
C ARG A 95 20.18 12.93 -7.57
N ARG A 96 20.33 11.61 -7.34
CA ARG A 96 21.12 10.72 -8.22
C ARG A 96 20.45 10.51 -9.58
N ALA A 97 19.13 10.66 -9.64
CA ALA A 97 18.37 10.70 -10.89
C ALA A 97 18.44 12.07 -11.60
N GLY A 98 19.07 13.09 -10.99
CA GLY A 98 19.13 14.44 -11.53
C GLY A 98 17.80 15.20 -11.44
N ILE A 99 16.86 14.75 -10.62
CA ILE A 99 15.52 15.35 -10.51
C ILE A 99 15.58 16.54 -9.55
N SER A 100 15.24 17.72 -10.05
CA SER A 100 15.17 18.94 -9.24
C SER A 100 13.87 19.02 -8.43
N ASP A 101 13.90 19.84 -7.37
CA ASP A 101 12.71 20.10 -6.54
C ASP A 101 11.57 20.73 -7.33
N ALA A 102 11.88 21.54 -8.35
CA ALA A 102 10.88 22.12 -9.24
C ALA A 102 10.20 21.06 -10.11
N GLU A 103 10.96 20.14 -10.69
CA GLU A 103 10.44 19.06 -11.54
C GLU A 103 9.57 18.10 -10.74
N ILE A 104 10.03 17.65 -9.57
CA ILE A 104 9.23 16.73 -8.74
C ILE A 104 7.97 17.41 -8.20
N THR A 105 8.04 18.70 -7.84
CA THR A 105 6.87 19.46 -7.38
C THR A 105 5.82 19.56 -8.48
N ALA A 106 6.23 19.91 -9.71
CA ALA A 106 5.32 19.96 -10.85
C ALA A 106 4.69 18.58 -11.13
N ALA A 107 5.51 17.51 -11.09
CA ALA A 107 5.02 16.14 -11.26
C ALA A 107 4.03 15.72 -10.16
N MET A 108 4.26 16.14 -8.91
CA MET A 108 3.35 15.91 -7.79
C MET A 108 2.03 16.65 -7.98
N GLU A 109 2.05 17.92 -8.41
CA GLU A 109 0.84 18.70 -8.69
C GLU A 109 -0.02 18.05 -9.78
N ASP A 110 0.59 17.58 -10.87
CA ASP A 110 -0.13 16.91 -11.96
C ASP A 110 -0.62 15.52 -11.56
N LYS A 111 0.19 14.76 -10.82
CA LYS A 111 -0.21 13.45 -10.33
C LYS A 111 -1.36 13.53 -9.32
N LEU A 112 -1.40 14.57 -8.50
CA LEU A 112 -2.46 14.81 -7.53
C LEU A 112 -3.82 15.02 -8.24
N LYS A 113 -3.87 15.84 -9.30
CA LYS A 113 -5.10 16.05 -10.09
C LYS A 113 -5.66 14.72 -10.62
N ILE A 114 -4.79 13.92 -11.24
CA ILE A 114 -5.15 12.57 -11.75
C ILE A 114 -5.67 11.68 -10.62
N ASN A 115 -5.04 11.70 -9.44
CA ASN A 115 -5.45 10.88 -8.31
C ASN A 115 -6.80 11.30 -7.73
N MET A 116 -7.12 12.60 -7.73
CA MET A 116 -8.40 13.14 -7.26
C MET A 116 -9.58 12.78 -8.19
N GLU A 117 -9.32 12.56 -9.48
CA GLU A 117 -10.33 12.17 -10.47
C GLU A 117 -10.61 10.65 -10.48
N ARG A 118 -9.77 9.84 -9.83
CA ARG A 118 -9.92 8.37 -9.80
C ARG A 118 -11.00 7.93 -8.82
N GLN A 119 -11.57 6.77 -9.10
CA GLN A 119 -12.40 6.04 -8.15
C GLN A 119 -11.53 5.16 -7.25
N TRP A 120 -11.84 5.18 -5.96
CA TRP A 120 -11.11 4.48 -4.92
C TRP A 120 -12.07 3.58 -4.13
N PRO A 121 -11.64 2.38 -3.70
CA PRO A 121 -12.44 1.52 -2.84
C PRO A 121 -12.60 2.11 -1.43
N GLU A 122 -13.56 1.55 -0.68
CA GLU A 122 -13.83 1.94 0.70
C GLU A 122 -12.58 1.89 1.59
N PRO A 123 -12.50 2.76 2.60
CA PRO A 123 -11.41 2.75 3.54
C PRO A 123 -11.19 1.45 4.32
N LYS A 124 -9.96 0.93 4.25
CA LYS A 124 -9.43 -0.11 5.13
C LYS A 124 -8.13 0.36 5.75
N ASP A 125 -8.01 0.12 7.05
CA ASP A 125 -6.81 0.44 7.83
C ASP A 125 -5.73 -0.62 7.60
N GLY A 126 -4.46 -0.23 7.63
CA GLY A 126 -3.31 -1.12 7.39
C GLY A 126 -3.13 -1.64 5.96
N GLU A 127 -4.03 -1.32 5.02
CA GLU A 127 -4.04 -1.89 3.67
C GLU A 127 -3.83 -0.83 2.57
N PRO A 128 -2.98 -1.09 1.55
CA PRO A 128 -2.83 -0.18 0.44
C PRO A 128 -4.09 -0.18 -0.42
N ARG A 129 -4.41 1.00 -0.93
CA ARG A 129 -5.55 1.18 -1.83
C ARG A 129 -5.06 1.36 -3.24
N LEU A 130 -5.63 0.57 -4.13
CA LEU A 130 -5.42 0.69 -5.55
C LEU A 130 -6.68 1.32 -6.16
N HIS A 131 -6.48 2.25 -7.10
CA HIS A 131 -7.57 2.82 -7.87
C HIS A 131 -8.31 1.73 -8.66
N ILE A 132 -9.63 1.88 -8.77
CA ILE A 132 -10.47 0.97 -9.54
C ILE A 132 -10.13 1.16 -11.03
N LYS A 133 -9.78 0.07 -11.70
CA LYS A 133 -9.58 0.04 -13.17
C LYS A 133 -10.85 -0.48 -13.82
N GLU A 134 -11.29 0.14 -14.91
CA GLU A 134 -12.40 -0.42 -15.69
C GLU A 134 -12.03 -1.84 -16.19
N PRO A 135 -12.91 -2.83 -16.03
CA PRO A 135 -12.68 -4.17 -16.52
C PRO A 135 -12.74 -4.14 -18.05
N GLY A 136 -11.60 -4.06 -18.72
CA GLY A 136 -11.57 -4.14 -20.18
C GLY A 136 -10.27 -3.80 -20.90
N ASN A 137 -9.32 -3.10 -20.28
CA ASN A 137 -8.17 -2.56 -21.04
C ASN A 137 -6.80 -3.10 -20.65
N SER A 138 -6.73 -4.30 -20.08
CA SER A 138 -5.45 -5.02 -19.99
C SER A 138 -5.33 -5.92 -21.22
N PRO A 139 -4.29 -5.77 -22.07
CA PRO A 139 -4.03 -6.76 -23.09
C PRO A 139 -3.83 -8.10 -22.39
N VAL A 140 -4.74 -9.04 -22.64
CA VAL A 140 -4.53 -10.44 -22.30
C VAL A 140 -3.36 -10.90 -23.17
N ILE A 141 -2.17 -10.98 -22.59
CA ILE A 141 -1.04 -11.65 -23.22
C ILE A 141 -1.14 -13.11 -22.77
N PRO A 142 -1.61 -14.04 -23.63
CA PRO A 142 -1.97 -15.40 -23.19
C PRO A 142 -0.76 -16.21 -22.70
N ASP A 143 0.47 -15.85 -23.10
CA ASP A 143 1.67 -16.68 -22.86
C ASP A 143 2.78 -15.99 -22.04
N GLY A 144 2.61 -14.71 -21.70
CA GLY A 144 3.65 -13.94 -20.98
C GLY A 144 3.74 -14.32 -19.51
N LEU A 145 2.59 -14.43 -18.83
CA LEU A 145 2.55 -14.69 -17.40
C LEU A 145 3.06 -16.08 -17.04
N SER A 146 2.68 -17.10 -17.82
CA SER A 146 3.13 -18.48 -17.61
C SER A 146 4.65 -18.60 -17.70
N THR A 147 5.25 -17.98 -18.72
CA THR A 147 6.71 -17.94 -18.91
C THR A 147 7.40 -17.22 -17.75
N VAL A 148 6.90 -16.04 -17.36
CA VAL A 148 7.46 -15.25 -16.25
C VAL A 148 7.36 -16.01 -14.92
N CYS A 149 6.22 -16.63 -14.63
CA CYS A 149 6.01 -17.42 -13.42
C CYS A 149 6.94 -18.65 -13.38
N ALA A 150 7.12 -19.35 -14.50
CA ALA A 150 8.02 -20.50 -14.59
C ALA A 150 9.48 -20.09 -14.38
N GLU A 151 9.95 -19.02 -15.03
CA GLU A 151 11.31 -18.50 -14.85
C GLU A 151 11.55 -18.02 -13.42
N ALA A 152 10.60 -17.26 -12.84
CA ALA A 152 10.67 -16.81 -11.46
C ALA A 152 10.71 -17.98 -10.48
N TYR A 153 9.93 -19.05 -10.70
CA TYR A 153 9.96 -20.26 -9.87
C TYR A 153 11.37 -20.86 -9.85
N GLN A 154 12.00 -21.01 -11.02
CA GLN A 154 13.35 -21.56 -11.11
C GLN A 154 14.38 -20.69 -10.40
N VAL A 155 14.33 -19.36 -10.61
CA VAL A 155 15.25 -18.42 -9.97
C VAL A 155 15.13 -18.45 -8.46
N VAL A 156 13.90 -18.36 -7.94
CA VAL A 156 13.63 -18.38 -6.49
C VAL A 156 14.03 -19.73 -5.89
N GLY A 157 13.71 -20.84 -6.57
CA GLY A 157 14.07 -22.19 -6.12
C GLY A 157 15.58 -22.38 -6.00
N VAL A 158 16.34 -21.96 -7.01
CA VAL A 158 17.81 -22.05 -7.00
C VAL A 158 18.41 -21.18 -5.89
N MET A 159 17.91 -19.96 -5.70
CA MET A 159 18.38 -19.09 -4.61
C MET A 159 18.08 -19.68 -3.24
N ALA A 160 16.88 -20.24 -3.05
CA ALA A 160 16.48 -20.85 -1.79
C ALA A 160 17.27 -22.12 -1.46
N ASP A 161 17.54 -22.97 -2.46
CA ASP A 161 18.39 -24.15 -2.30
C ASP A 161 19.83 -23.76 -1.93
N ALA A 162 20.40 -22.77 -2.64
CA ALA A 162 21.74 -22.26 -2.35
C ALA A 162 21.89 -21.70 -0.92
N LEU A 163 20.81 -21.15 -0.37
CA LEU A 163 20.74 -20.64 1.00
C LEU A 163 20.32 -21.72 2.02
N GLY A 164 19.97 -22.94 1.59
CA GLY A 164 19.47 -24.01 2.45
C GLY A 164 18.10 -23.74 3.06
N VAL A 165 17.34 -22.78 2.52
CA VAL A 165 16.03 -22.33 3.01
C VAL A 165 14.89 -22.81 2.13
N PHE A 166 15.12 -23.80 1.26
CA PHE A 166 14.08 -24.32 0.38
C PHE A 166 12.83 -24.77 1.16
N GLY A 167 13.00 -25.32 2.37
CA GLY A 167 11.89 -25.73 3.25
C GLY A 167 11.26 -24.61 4.08
N ASP A 168 11.73 -23.36 3.96
CA ASP A 168 11.14 -22.23 4.69
C ASP A 168 9.70 -21.97 4.24
N ALA A 169 8.83 -21.67 5.20
CA ALA A 169 7.39 -21.53 4.94
C ALA A 169 7.08 -20.36 3.99
N ALA A 170 7.81 -19.25 4.07
CA ALA A 170 7.60 -18.11 3.18
C ALA A 170 8.09 -18.44 1.75
N VAL A 171 9.23 -19.12 1.64
CA VAL A 171 9.76 -19.59 0.35
C VAL A 171 8.78 -20.55 -0.34
N GLN A 172 8.24 -21.52 0.39
CA GLN A 172 7.26 -22.46 -0.14
C GLN A 172 6.01 -21.75 -0.66
N LYS A 173 5.49 -20.79 0.09
CA LYS A 173 4.32 -20.01 -0.35
C LYS A 173 4.57 -19.19 -1.62
N VAL A 174 5.77 -18.62 -1.77
CA VAL A 174 6.16 -17.91 -2.99
C VAL A 174 6.25 -18.88 -4.17
N LEU A 175 6.89 -20.04 -3.99
CA LEU A 175 7.00 -21.06 -5.03
C LEU A 175 5.64 -21.66 -5.43
N ASP A 176 4.73 -21.85 -4.48
CA ASP A 176 3.35 -22.28 -4.74
C ASP A 176 2.59 -21.27 -5.61
N ASN A 177 2.68 -19.97 -5.29
CA ASN A 177 2.07 -18.93 -6.10
C ASN A 177 2.60 -18.91 -7.54
N LEU A 178 3.93 -19.04 -7.69
CA LEU A 178 4.59 -19.02 -8.99
C LEU A 178 4.24 -20.27 -9.81
N SER A 179 4.29 -21.45 -9.22
CA SER A 179 3.96 -22.70 -9.92
C SER A 179 2.50 -22.77 -10.37
N GLN A 180 1.59 -22.26 -9.55
CA GLN A 180 0.15 -22.26 -9.84
C GLN A 180 -0.29 -21.07 -10.70
N GLN A 181 0.62 -20.14 -10.99
CA GLN A 181 0.34 -18.92 -11.77
C GLN A 181 -0.86 -18.14 -11.19
N LYS A 182 -1.08 -18.28 -9.89
CA LYS A 182 -2.21 -17.75 -9.14
C LYS A 182 -1.73 -17.40 -7.74
N LEU A 183 -2.27 -16.32 -7.19
CA LEU A 183 -2.02 -15.93 -5.81
C LEU A 183 -2.86 -16.81 -4.86
N VAL A 184 -2.35 -18.00 -4.54
CA VAL A 184 -2.94 -18.94 -3.59
C VAL A 184 -2.59 -18.61 -2.14
N HIS A 185 -1.40 -18.06 -1.91
CA HIS A 185 -0.95 -17.52 -0.63
C HIS A 185 -0.90 -16.01 -0.73
N ARG A 186 -1.90 -15.31 -0.18
CA ARG A 186 -1.99 -13.85 -0.25
C ARG A 186 -1.14 -13.15 0.82
N ASP A 187 -0.82 -13.86 1.88
CA ASP A 187 -0.05 -13.41 3.04
C ASP A 187 1.46 -13.28 2.75
N VAL A 188 1.94 -13.71 1.58
CA VAL A 188 3.31 -13.42 1.12
C VAL A 188 3.48 -12.00 0.61
N LEU A 189 2.36 -11.33 0.28
CA LEU A 189 2.41 -9.93 -0.12
C LEU A 189 2.54 -9.08 1.15
N PRO A 190 3.33 -8.00 1.12
CA PRO A 190 3.38 -7.04 2.23
C PRO A 190 2.09 -6.18 2.31
N PHE A 191 1.00 -6.63 1.68
CA PHE A 191 -0.29 -5.97 1.57
C PHE A 191 -1.40 -6.92 1.10
N SER A 192 -2.64 -6.68 1.52
CA SER A 192 -3.82 -7.41 1.06
C SER A 192 -4.33 -6.91 -0.29
N LEU A 193 -4.72 -7.85 -1.15
CA LEU A 193 -5.44 -7.55 -2.38
C LEU A 193 -6.93 -7.29 -2.09
N PRO A 194 -7.60 -6.41 -2.86
CA PRO A 194 -9.04 -6.23 -2.77
C PRO A 194 -9.77 -7.57 -2.96
N VAL A 195 -10.67 -7.87 -2.02
CA VAL A 195 -11.63 -8.98 -2.12
C VAL A 195 -12.53 -8.72 -3.32
N THR A 196 -12.92 -9.77 -4.03
CA THR A 196 -13.77 -9.71 -5.24
C THR A 196 -15.02 -8.84 -5.03
N PRO A 197 -15.57 -8.22 -6.09
CA PRO A 197 -16.59 -7.16 -5.99
C PRO A 197 -17.87 -7.55 -5.22
N ASP A 198 -18.12 -8.84 -5.03
CA ASP A 198 -19.38 -9.37 -4.53
C ASP A 198 -19.36 -9.67 -3.01
N GLY A 199 -18.18 -9.57 -2.38
CA GLY A 199 -17.99 -9.73 -0.94
C GLY A 199 -18.02 -11.17 -0.42
N TRP A 200 -17.99 -12.17 -1.30
CA TRP A 200 -17.97 -13.60 -0.94
C TRP A 200 -16.55 -14.14 -0.86
N ILE A 201 -16.29 -14.90 0.21
CA ILE A 201 -15.00 -15.54 0.51
C ILE A 201 -15.21 -17.05 0.41
N SER A 202 -14.38 -17.76 -0.36
CA SER A 202 -14.45 -19.22 -0.42
C SER A 202 -13.97 -19.82 0.91
N CYS A 203 -14.69 -20.80 1.43
CA CYS A 203 -14.28 -21.54 2.64
C CYS A 203 -12.96 -22.31 2.44
N SER A 204 -12.59 -22.60 1.18
CA SER A 204 -11.29 -23.18 0.83
C SER A 204 -10.14 -22.17 0.90
N GLU A 205 -10.43 -20.87 0.80
CA GLU A 205 -9.43 -19.79 0.81
C GLU A 205 -9.23 -19.24 2.23
N LEU A 206 -10.32 -19.03 2.96
CA LEU A 206 -10.29 -18.53 4.32
C LEU A 206 -11.58 -18.93 5.04
N MET A 207 -11.44 -19.43 6.27
CA MET A 207 -12.58 -19.67 7.16
C MET A 207 -12.87 -18.40 7.99
N PRO A 208 -14.14 -18.13 8.37
CA PRO A 208 -14.42 -17.05 9.29
C PRO A 208 -13.85 -17.35 10.68
N ASP A 209 -13.71 -16.31 11.49
CA ASP A 209 -13.39 -16.45 12.91
C ASP A 209 -14.44 -17.31 13.63
N LYS A 210 -13.98 -18.05 14.64
CA LYS A 210 -14.83 -18.99 15.37
C LYS A 210 -15.95 -18.24 16.09
N LEU A 211 -17.16 -18.82 16.03
CA LEU A 211 -18.36 -18.35 16.74
C LEU A 211 -18.82 -16.94 16.32
N ILE A 212 -18.43 -16.48 15.12
CA ILE A 212 -18.99 -15.27 14.52
C ILE A 212 -20.14 -15.67 13.57
N PRO A 213 -21.31 -15.03 13.66
CA PRO A 213 -22.39 -15.25 12.72
C PRO A 213 -22.04 -14.65 11.35
N VAL A 214 -22.16 -15.46 10.31
CA VAL A 214 -21.88 -15.09 8.92
C VAL A 214 -22.99 -15.58 8.00
N MET A 215 -23.10 -14.97 6.82
CA MET A 215 -23.91 -15.53 5.74
C MET A 215 -23.08 -16.58 5.01
N VAL A 216 -23.64 -17.77 4.83
CA VAL A 216 -23.03 -18.89 4.12
C VAL A 216 -23.80 -19.19 2.84
N MET A 217 -23.09 -19.67 1.83
CA MET A 217 -23.65 -20.20 0.58
C MET A 217 -23.34 -21.70 0.50
N TYR A 218 -24.39 -22.50 0.40
CA TYR A 218 -24.31 -23.94 0.19
C TYR A 218 -24.01 -24.28 -1.27
N GLU A 219 -23.61 -25.53 -1.52
CA GLU A 219 -23.25 -26.02 -2.85
C GLU A 219 -24.42 -25.98 -3.86
N ASP A 220 -25.65 -26.07 -3.37
CA ASP A 220 -26.88 -25.92 -4.16
C ASP A 220 -27.29 -24.45 -4.41
N GLY A 221 -26.51 -23.50 -3.88
CA GLY A 221 -26.73 -22.07 -4.02
C GLY A 221 -27.66 -21.46 -2.97
N GLU A 222 -28.15 -22.25 -2.00
CA GLU A 222 -28.93 -21.69 -0.89
C GLU A 222 -28.07 -20.84 0.05
N MET A 223 -28.67 -19.79 0.59
CA MET A 223 -27.98 -18.84 1.48
C MET A 223 -28.61 -18.83 2.87
N TRP A 224 -27.79 -19.06 3.89
CA TRP A 224 -28.24 -19.18 5.28
C TRP A 224 -27.31 -18.42 6.24
N SER A 225 -27.75 -18.19 7.47
CA SER A 225 -26.88 -17.71 8.54
C SER A 225 -26.29 -18.89 9.29
N ALA A 226 -24.97 -18.93 9.44
CA ALA A 226 -24.30 -19.98 10.20
C ALA A 226 -23.09 -19.45 10.97
N MET A 227 -22.61 -20.25 11.92
CA MET A 227 -21.39 -20.00 12.69
C MET A 227 -20.41 -21.15 12.50
N TRP A 228 -19.13 -20.84 12.36
CA TRP A 228 -18.07 -21.83 12.34
C TRP A 228 -17.54 -22.07 13.77
N ASN A 229 -17.55 -23.30 14.26
CA ASN A 229 -17.02 -23.61 15.61
C ASN A 229 -15.59 -24.18 15.61
N GLY A 230 -14.97 -24.31 14.43
CA GLY A 230 -13.64 -24.94 14.26
C GLY A 230 -13.68 -26.41 13.84
N ASN A 231 -14.84 -27.06 13.91
CA ASN A 231 -15.01 -28.45 13.51
C ASN A 231 -16.19 -28.65 12.55
N ARG A 232 -17.27 -27.87 12.70
CA ARG A 232 -18.43 -27.88 11.81
C ARG A 232 -19.08 -26.50 11.73
N TRP A 233 -19.89 -26.32 10.70
CA TRP A 233 -20.87 -25.24 10.61
C TRP A 233 -22.07 -25.54 11.51
N ASP A 234 -22.60 -24.50 12.12
CA ASP A 234 -23.79 -24.53 12.97
C ASP A 234 -24.74 -23.43 12.49
N ASP A 235 -25.84 -23.82 11.85
CA ASP A 235 -26.91 -22.93 11.38
C ASP A 235 -28.13 -22.92 12.31
N GLY A 236 -28.02 -23.55 13.49
CA GLY A 236 -29.10 -23.63 14.47
C GLY A 236 -30.19 -24.66 14.16
N THR A 237 -30.02 -25.51 13.14
CA THR A 237 -30.96 -26.61 12.83
C THR A 237 -30.49 -27.94 13.41
N GLU A 238 -31.39 -28.72 14.01
CA GLU A 238 -31.09 -30.05 14.61
C GLU A 238 -31.00 -31.19 13.58
N TYR A 239 -31.08 -30.87 12.28
CA TYR A 239 -31.06 -31.89 11.24
C TYR A 239 -29.63 -32.36 10.95
N PRO A 240 -29.38 -33.67 10.89
CA PRO A 240 -28.12 -34.16 10.36
C PRO A 240 -28.16 -34.04 8.82
N ASP A 241 -27.05 -33.55 8.27
CA ASP A 241 -26.64 -33.62 6.85
C ASP A 241 -27.40 -32.70 5.85
N PRO A 242 -26.89 -32.46 4.62
CA PRO A 242 -25.54 -32.58 4.06
C PRO A 242 -25.25 -31.39 3.09
N HIS A 243 -24.91 -30.20 3.56
CA HIS A 243 -24.59 -29.11 2.64
C HIS A 243 -23.22 -28.54 2.97
N SER A 244 -22.25 -28.87 2.12
CA SER A 244 -20.91 -28.29 2.19
C SER A 244 -21.02 -26.80 1.93
N VAL A 245 -20.74 -25.98 2.95
CA VAL A 245 -20.62 -24.54 2.76
C VAL A 245 -19.45 -24.28 1.81
N THR A 246 -19.73 -23.59 0.70
CA THR A 246 -18.72 -23.29 -0.32
C THR A 246 -18.10 -21.91 -0.11
N HIS A 247 -18.92 -20.93 0.30
CA HIS A 247 -18.51 -19.54 0.50
C HIS A 247 -19.20 -18.94 1.72
N TRP A 248 -18.58 -17.94 2.32
CA TRP A 248 -19.16 -17.13 3.39
C TRP A 248 -18.93 -15.63 3.15
N ARG A 249 -19.68 -14.79 3.84
CA ARG A 249 -19.47 -13.35 3.93
C ARG A 249 -19.96 -12.82 5.28
N GLU A 250 -19.48 -11.65 5.68
CA GLU A 250 -19.97 -10.98 6.88
C GLU A 250 -21.48 -10.70 6.79
N MET A 251 -22.14 -10.71 7.95
CA MET A 251 -23.54 -10.36 8.05
C MET A 251 -23.77 -8.93 7.55
N PRO A 252 -24.83 -8.68 6.76
CA PRO A 252 -25.18 -7.34 6.36
C PRO A 252 -25.47 -6.49 7.60
N ALA A 253 -25.11 -5.20 7.53
CA ALA A 253 -25.45 -4.25 8.58
C ALA A 253 -26.97 -4.27 8.83
N ALA A 254 -27.37 -4.26 10.10
CA ALA A 254 -28.78 -4.21 10.46
C ALA A 254 -29.45 -3.00 9.79
N PRO A 255 -30.66 -3.15 9.22
CA PRO A 255 -31.36 -2.02 8.61
C PRO A 255 -31.60 -0.94 9.66
N GLN A 256 -31.22 0.30 9.35
CA GLN A 256 -31.50 1.45 10.21
C GLN A 256 -33.01 1.67 10.25
N GLN A 257 -33.62 1.60 11.45
CA GLN A 257 -35.02 1.95 11.60
C GLN A 257 -35.19 3.43 11.28
N GLU A 258 -36.00 3.75 10.26
CA GLU A 258 -36.46 5.11 10.05
C GLU A 258 -37.27 5.54 11.28
N VAL A 259 -36.72 6.49 12.05
CA VAL A 259 -37.46 7.17 13.11
C VAL A 259 -38.55 8.00 12.43
N LYS A 260 -39.76 7.47 12.42
CA LYS A 260 -40.97 8.21 11.99
C LYS A 260 -41.42 9.21 13.06
#